data_AF-A0A7J3TY35-F1
#
_entry.id   AF-A0A7J3TY35-F1
#
_cell.length_a   1.000
_cell.length_b   1.000
_cell.length_c   1.000
_cell.angle_alpha   90.00
_cell.angle_beta   90.00
_cell.angle_gamma   90.00
#
_symmetry.space_group_name_H-M   'P 1'
#
loop_
_entity.id
_entity.type
_entity.pdbx_description
1 polymer ?
#
loop_
_entity_poly.entity_id
_entity_poly.type
_entity_poly.pdbx_seq_one_letter_code
_entity_poly.pdbx_strand_id
1 'polypeptide(L)'
;GSIEVYGDVGDFLGGAYRGEDVGMKGGSIVVHGRAGWNVGYKMKNGLIVVEGDVGGFPGVHMSGGTVYVKGGCGKGAGAFMKNGRIVLLGYVPSILASFSFEEIRPSVRVESERLKGRFYVFIGDLNEKGSGRLFVNADANKHLSFYEQLIEEL
;
A
#
# COMPACT_ATOMS: atom_id res chain seq x y z
N GLY A 1 -19.27 5.84 5.81
CA GLY A 1 -19.87 4.50 5.92
C GLY A 1 -18.76 3.48 6.01
N SER A 2 -19.09 2.29 6.51
CA SER A 2 -18.18 1.15 6.61
C SER A 2 -18.75 -0.04 5.84
N ILE A 3 -17.88 -0.84 5.24
CA ILE A 3 -18.19 -2.13 4.61
C ILE A 3 -17.26 -3.16 5.24
N GLU A 4 -17.81 -4.31 5.62
CA GLU A 4 -17.06 -5.42 6.19
C GLU A 4 -17.40 -6.70 5.43
N VAL A 5 -16.37 -7.45 5.03
CA VAL A 5 -16.49 -8.69 4.25
C VAL A 5 -15.70 -9.80 4.95
N TYR A 6 -16.41 -10.86 5.36
CA TYR A 6 -15.82 -12.00 6.09
C TYR A 6 -15.16 -13.06 5.20
N GLY A 7 -15.18 -12.88 3.89
CA GLY A 7 -14.56 -13.78 2.92
C GLY A 7 -13.59 -13.05 1.98
N ASP A 8 -13.32 -13.67 0.85
CA ASP A 8 -12.48 -13.11 -0.20
C ASP A 8 -13.28 -12.14 -1.09
N VAL A 9 -12.56 -11.17 -1.66
CA VAL A 9 -13.10 -10.25 -2.68
C VAL A 9 -12.28 -10.34 -3.97
N GLY A 10 -12.92 -9.99 -5.08
CA GLY A 10 -12.28 -9.95 -6.40
C GLY A 10 -11.38 -8.73 -6.60
N ASP A 11 -11.13 -8.44 -7.88
CA ASP A 11 -10.32 -7.30 -8.32
C ASP A 11 -11.01 -5.95 -8.06
N PHE A 12 -10.22 -4.87 -8.09
CA PHE A 12 -10.70 -3.48 -8.02
C PHE A 12 -11.49 -3.13 -6.75
N LEU A 13 -11.19 -3.77 -5.62
CA LEU A 13 -11.72 -3.39 -4.31
C LEU A 13 -11.51 -1.88 -4.06
N GLY A 14 -12.59 -1.11 -3.91
CA GLY A 14 -12.52 0.34 -3.72
C GLY A 14 -12.01 1.13 -4.93
N GLY A 15 -12.00 0.51 -6.12
CA GLY A 15 -11.51 1.09 -7.36
C GLY A 15 -12.49 2.06 -8.03
N ALA A 16 -11.95 2.90 -8.92
CA ALA A 16 -12.76 3.73 -9.82
C ALA A 16 -13.52 2.90 -10.86
N TYR A 17 -14.66 3.45 -11.30
CA TYR A 17 -15.34 2.97 -12.49
C TYR A 17 -14.51 3.26 -13.75
N ARG A 18 -14.77 2.51 -14.82
CA ARG A 18 -14.04 2.67 -16.09
C ARG A 18 -14.30 4.05 -16.68
N GLY A 19 -13.23 4.75 -17.03
CA GLY A 19 -13.27 6.12 -17.55
C GLY A 19 -13.26 7.21 -16.48
N GLU A 20 -13.43 6.86 -15.20
CA GLU A 20 -13.39 7.83 -14.11
C GLU A 20 -11.96 8.04 -13.59
N ASP A 21 -11.68 9.25 -13.15
CA ASP A 21 -10.40 9.62 -12.55
C ASP A 21 -10.36 9.47 -11.03
N VAL A 22 -11.50 9.16 -10.42
CA VAL A 22 -11.62 9.07 -8.95
C VAL A 22 -12.42 7.84 -8.54
N GLY A 23 -11.77 6.98 -7.75
CA GLY A 23 -12.39 5.82 -7.11
C GLY A 23 -12.96 6.16 -5.73
N MET A 24 -12.66 5.34 -4.73
CA MET A 24 -13.09 5.57 -3.36
C MET A 24 -12.69 6.96 -2.85
N LYS A 25 -13.68 7.72 -2.34
CA LYS A 25 -13.55 9.12 -1.86
C LYS A 25 -13.59 9.24 -0.33
N GLY A 26 -13.77 8.15 0.40
CA GLY A 26 -13.95 8.12 1.85
C GLY A 26 -14.66 6.85 2.32
N GLY A 27 -14.84 6.72 3.63
CA GLY A 27 -15.35 5.50 4.27
C GLY A 27 -14.25 4.48 4.57
N SER A 28 -14.66 3.33 5.09
CA SER A 28 -13.77 2.20 5.39
C SER A 28 -14.29 0.92 4.77
N ILE A 29 -13.38 0.10 4.25
CA ILE A 29 -13.66 -1.26 3.78
C ILE A 29 -12.70 -2.21 4.50
N VAL A 30 -13.24 -3.22 5.16
CA VAL A 30 -12.46 -4.27 5.83
C VAL A 30 -12.78 -5.61 5.18
N VAL A 31 -11.74 -6.33 4.77
CA VAL A 31 -11.84 -7.66 4.17
C VAL A 31 -11.02 -8.62 5.02
N HIS A 32 -11.68 -9.61 5.62
CA HIS A 32 -11.04 -10.64 6.45
C HIS A 32 -10.36 -11.75 5.63
N GLY A 33 -10.70 -11.87 4.35
CA GLY A 33 -10.04 -12.77 3.40
C GLY A 33 -8.96 -12.06 2.55
N ARG A 34 -8.79 -12.57 1.34
CA ARG A 34 -7.90 -12.05 0.29
C ARG A 34 -8.62 -11.05 -0.61
N ALA A 35 -7.86 -10.23 -1.33
CA ALA A 35 -8.38 -9.39 -2.39
C ALA A 35 -7.64 -9.61 -3.72
N GLY A 36 -8.32 -9.35 -4.83
CA GLY A 36 -7.73 -9.44 -6.15
C GLY A 36 -6.72 -8.33 -6.47
N TRP A 37 -6.55 -8.07 -7.76
CA TRP A 37 -5.63 -7.07 -8.30
C TRP A 37 -6.24 -5.66 -8.19
N ASN A 38 -5.37 -4.64 -8.23
CA ASN A 38 -5.77 -3.23 -8.31
C ASN A 38 -6.63 -2.75 -7.14
N VAL A 39 -6.40 -3.28 -5.93
CA VAL A 39 -7.03 -2.77 -4.70
C VAL A 39 -6.75 -1.27 -4.57
N GLY A 40 -7.78 -0.44 -4.38
CA GLY A 40 -7.64 1.00 -4.28
C GLY A 40 -7.28 1.69 -5.60
N TYR A 41 -7.64 1.12 -6.75
CA TYR A 41 -7.44 1.76 -8.07
C TYR A 41 -7.99 3.19 -8.11
N LYS A 42 -7.12 4.17 -8.38
CA LYS A 42 -7.49 5.61 -8.38
C LYS A 42 -8.16 6.08 -7.08
N MET A 43 -7.85 5.44 -5.95
CA MET A 43 -8.37 5.84 -4.64
C MET A 43 -7.94 7.27 -4.30
N LYS A 44 -8.89 8.10 -3.84
CA LYS A 44 -8.65 9.50 -3.48
C LYS A 44 -8.64 9.70 -1.97
N ASN A 45 -9.47 8.97 -1.22
CA ASN A 45 -9.47 9.01 0.23
C ASN A 45 -10.20 7.78 0.82
N GLY A 46 -10.14 7.62 2.15
CA GLY A 46 -10.73 6.51 2.90
C GLY A 46 -9.70 5.49 3.35
N LEU A 47 -10.19 4.37 3.88
CA LEU A 47 -9.38 3.25 4.33
C LEU A 47 -9.84 1.95 3.66
N ILE A 48 -8.86 1.17 3.18
CA ILE A 48 -9.07 -0.23 2.81
C ILE A 48 -8.14 -1.08 3.68
N VAL A 49 -8.69 -2.06 4.40
CA VAL A 49 -7.95 -3.08 5.16
C VAL A 49 -8.21 -4.44 4.53
N VAL A 50 -7.15 -5.18 4.24
CA VAL A 50 -7.21 -6.58 3.81
C VAL A 50 -6.37 -7.41 4.78
N GLU A 51 -6.98 -8.39 5.44
CA GLU A 51 -6.29 -9.25 6.40
C GLU A 51 -5.48 -10.35 5.72
N GLY A 52 -5.90 -10.81 4.54
CA GLY A 52 -5.15 -11.73 3.71
C GLY A 52 -4.20 -11.04 2.73
N ASP A 53 -3.79 -11.80 1.71
CA ASP A 53 -2.96 -11.32 0.61
C ASP A 53 -3.78 -10.53 -0.41
N VAL A 54 -3.12 -9.63 -1.14
CA VAL A 54 -3.70 -8.93 -2.30
C VAL A 54 -2.97 -9.28 -3.60
N GLY A 55 -3.67 -9.11 -4.72
CA GLY A 55 -3.07 -9.23 -6.04
C GLY A 55 -2.03 -8.15 -6.36
N GLY A 56 -1.67 -8.05 -7.64
CA GLY A 56 -0.76 -7.01 -8.12
C GLY A 56 -1.37 -5.61 -8.08
N PHE A 57 -0.49 -4.61 -8.09
CA PHE A 57 -0.82 -3.20 -8.25
C PHE A 57 -1.76 -2.61 -7.17
N PRO A 58 -1.60 -2.92 -5.86
CA PRO A 58 -2.35 -2.20 -4.84
C PRO A 58 -2.01 -0.71 -4.90
N GLY A 59 -3.04 0.14 -4.79
CA GLY A 59 -2.93 1.60 -4.84
C GLY A 59 -2.52 2.17 -6.19
N VAL A 60 -2.69 1.45 -7.29
CA VAL A 60 -2.33 1.98 -8.62
C VAL A 60 -3.14 3.24 -8.96
N HIS A 61 -2.45 4.29 -9.39
CA HIS A 61 -2.99 5.65 -9.61
C HIS A 61 -3.64 6.30 -8.37
N MET A 62 -3.39 5.83 -7.15
CA MET A 62 -3.98 6.46 -5.97
C MET A 62 -3.46 7.89 -5.76
N SER A 63 -4.35 8.78 -5.32
CA SER A 63 -4.09 10.19 -5.02
C SER A 63 -4.34 10.56 -3.56
N GLY A 64 -4.67 9.58 -2.72
CA GLY A 64 -4.86 9.74 -1.29
C GLY A 64 -5.52 8.50 -0.67
N GLY A 65 -5.80 8.58 0.64
CA GLY A 65 -6.31 7.46 1.41
C GLY A 65 -5.22 6.50 1.90
N THR A 66 -5.65 5.42 2.56
CA THR A 66 -4.77 4.38 3.09
C THR A 66 -5.21 3.00 2.62
N VAL A 67 -4.29 2.23 2.05
CA VAL A 67 -4.45 0.80 1.80
C VAL A 67 -3.56 0.05 2.78
N TYR A 68 -4.15 -0.76 3.65
CA TYR A 68 -3.45 -1.54 4.67
C TYR A 68 -3.68 -3.03 4.41
N VAL A 69 -2.60 -3.77 4.18
CA VAL A 69 -2.63 -5.21 3.91
C VAL A 69 -1.81 -5.92 4.98
N LYS A 70 -2.45 -6.83 5.72
CA LYS A 70 -1.77 -7.66 6.73
C LYS A 70 -1.03 -8.83 6.08
N GLY A 71 -1.47 -9.31 4.91
CA GLY A 71 -0.73 -10.26 4.08
C GLY A 71 0.32 -9.59 3.19
N GLY A 72 0.75 -10.33 2.17
CA GLY A 72 1.63 -9.86 1.10
C GLY A 72 0.85 -9.25 -0.07
N CYS A 73 1.59 -8.80 -1.08
CA CYS A 73 1.00 -8.33 -2.33
C CYS A 73 1.70 -8.90 -3.57
N GLY A 74 1.05 -8.81 -4.72
CA GLY A 74 1.73 -8.96 -6.00
C GLY A 74 2.68 -7.80 -6.30
N LYS A 75 3.23 -7.78 -7.52
CA LYS A 75 4.15 -6.72 -7.98
C LYS A 75 3.44 -5.35 -8.12
N GLY A 76 4.24 -4.29 -8.15
CA GLY A 76 3.78 -2.96 -8.60
C GLY A 76 2.96 -2.17 -7.59
N ALA A 77 3.17 -2.39 -6.28
CA ALA A 77 2.55 -1.59 -5.25
C ALA A 77 2.82 -0.09 -5.46
N GLY A 78 1.77 0.72 -5.44
CA GLY A 78 1.85 2.17 -5.61
C GLY A 78 2.23 2.65 -7.02
N ALA A 79 2.18 1.80 -8.04
CA ALA A 79 2.45 2.22 -9.42
C ALA A 79 1.61 3.46 -9.80
N PHE A 80 2.25 4.48 -10.35
CA PHE A 80 1.61 5.75 -10.72
C PHE A 80 0.91 6.49 -9.57
N MET A 81 1.23 6.20 -8.30
CA MET A 81 0.61 6.89 -7.17
C MET A 81 1.10 8.34 -7.09
N LYS A 82 0.16 9.27 -6.84
CA LYS A 82 0.46 10.69 -6.62
C LYS A 82 0.57 11.03 -5.13
N ASN A 83 -0.23 10.38 -4.28
CA ASN A 83 -0.21 10.59 -2.83
C ASN A 83 -0.95 9.44 -2.11
N GLY A 84 -0.95 9.45 -0.79
CA GLY A 84 -1.58 8.48 0.11
C GLY A 84 -0.59 7.45 0.65
N ARG A 85 -1.10 6.44 1.34
CA ARG A 85 -0.29 5.49 2.12
C ARG A 85 -0.63 4.05 1.77
N ILE A 86 0.37 3.23 1.51
CA ILE A 86 0.21 1.78 1.40
C ILE A 86 1.06 1.13 2.48
N VAL A 87 0.45 0.27 3.31
CA VAL A 87 1.12 -0.44 4.40
C VAL A 87 1.02 -1.94 4.15
N LEU A 88 2.16 -2.62 4.05
CA LEU A 88 2.29 -4.03 3.68
C LEU A 88 3.04 -4.76 4.79
N LEU A 89 2.39 -5.72 5.46
CA LEU A 89 3.04 -6.52 6.52
C LEU A 89 3.66 -7.81 6.02
N GLY A 90 3.15 -8.38 4.92
CA GLY A 90 3.69 -9.60 4.33
C GLY A 90 4.75 -9.37 3.26
N TYR A 91 4.98 -10.41 2.47
CA TYR A 91 5.99 -10.41 1.41
C TYR A 91 5.58 -9.51 0.23
N VAL A 92 6.54 -8.74 -0.26
CA VAL A 92 6.45 -7.84 -1.42
C VAL A 92 7.53 -8.26 -2.41
N PRO A 93 7.20 -8.70 -3.64
CA PRO A 93 8.20 -9.24 -4.57
C PRO A 93 9.30 -8.26 -5.00
N SER A 94 8.98 -6.97 -5.08
CA SER A 94 9.89 -5.93 -5.53
C SER A 94 9.33 -4.55 -5.24
N ILE A 95 10.21 -3.58 -5.02
CA ILE A 95 9.87 -2.15 -5.04
C ILE A 95 10.09 -1.61 -6.46
N LEU A 96 9.20 -0.74 -6.93
CA LEU A 96 9.36 -0.11 -8.24
C LEU A 96 10.57 0.82 -8.22
N ALA A 97 11.36 0.82 -9.29
CA ALA A 97 12.58 1.63 -9.40
C ALA A 97 12.32 3.14 -9.33
N SER A 98 11.08 3.58 -9.55
CA SER A 98 10.66 4.98 -9.42
C SER A 98 10.32 5.41 -7.99
N PHE A 99 10.49 4.53 -7.00
CA PHE A 99 10.40 4.87 -5.59
C PHE A 99 11.79 5.07 -5.01
N SER A 100 11.94 6.13 -4.22
CA SER A 100 13.15 6.34 -3.42
C SER A 100 12.95 5.76 -2.03
N PHE A 101 13.98 5.12 -1.50
CA PHE A 101 14.05 4.83 -0.08
C PHE A 101 14.12 6.15 0.71
N GLU A 102 13.37 6.25 1.80
CA GLU A 102 13.27 7.45 2.65
C GLU A 102 13.91 7.21 4.01
N GLU A 103 13.49 6.15 4.73
CA GLU A 103 13.95 5.87 6.10
C GLU A 103 13.53 4.47 6.57
N ILE A 104 14.03 4.05 7.74
CA ILE A 104 13.46 2.94 8.51
C ILE A 104 12.68 3.49 9.69
N ARG A 105 11.42 3.07 9.83
CA ARG A 105 10.59 3.42 10.99
C ARG A 105 10.37 2.22 11.93
N PRO A 106 10.40 2.42 13.25
CA PRO A 106 10.14 1.37 14.25
C PRO A 106 8.64 1.10 14.48
N SER A 107 7.76 1.90 13.86
CA SER A 107 6.33 1.69 13.91
C SER A 107 5.61 2.48 12.84
N VAL A 108 4.44 2.01 12.42
CA VAL A 108 3.54 2.69 11.50
C VAL A 108 2.16 2.78 12.13
N ARG A 109 1.52 3.95 12.01
CA ARG A 109 0.14 4.15 12.44
C ARG A 109 -0.81 3.91 11.26
N VAL A 110 -1.84 3.10 11.50
CA VAL A 110 -2.98 2.92 10.60
C VAL A 110 -4.24 3.14 11.44
N GLU A 111 -4.96 4.23 11.14
CA GLU A 111 -6.06 4.74 11.97
C GLU A 111 -5.71 4.88 13.47
N SER A 112 -6.36 4.08 14.33
CA SER A 112 -6.16 4.04 15.78
C SER A 112 -5.08 3.04 16.19
N GLU A 113 -4.69 2.12 15.30
CA GLU A 113 -3.71 1.08 15.57
C GLU A 113 -2.28 1.58 15.30
N ARG A 114 -1.37 1.24 16.22
CA ARG A 114 0.07 1.45 16.04
C ARG A 114 0.76 0.11 15.88
N LEU A 115 1.12 -0.19 14.65
CA LEU A 115 1.86 -1.39 14.28
C LEU A 115 3.33 -1.19 14.65
N LYS A 116 3.84 -1.99 15.59
CA LYS A 116 5.26 -2.00 15.95
C LYS A 116 6.02 -2.96 15.04
N GLY A 117 7.25 -2.60 14.68
CA GLY A 117 8.10 -3.40 13.82
C GLY A 117 9.02 -2.51 12.99
N ARG A 118 9.98 -3.11 12.28
CA ARG A 118 10.83 -2.37 11.35
C ARG A 118 10.12 -2.21 10.01
N PHE A 119 9.97 -0.99 9.55
CA PHE A 119 9.35 -0.67 8.26
C PHE A 119 10.31 0.09 7.38
N TYR A 120 10.61 -0.46 6.20
CA TYR A 120 11.22 0.31 5.13
C TYR A 120 10.17 1.28 4.58
N VAL A 121 10.51 2.56 4.56
CA VAL A 121 9.65 3.62 4.03
C VAL A 121 10.20 4.05 2.69
N PHE A 122 9.33 4.02 1.67
CA PHE A 122 9.65 4.50 0.34
C PHE A 122 8.71 5.64 -0.04
N ILE A 123 9.24 6.64 -0.75
CA ILE A 123 8.50 7.76 -1.30
C ILE A 123 8.43 7.67 -2.83
N GLY A 124 7.24 7.89 -3.39
CA GLY A 124 6.98 7.83 -4.82
C GLY A 124 5.49 7.92 -5.15
N ASP A 125 5.07 7.71 -6.39
CA ASP A 125 5.87 7.36 -7.56
C ASP A 125 6.55 8.62 -8.13
N LEU A 126 7.89 8.65 -8.20
CA LEU A 126 8.62 9.86 -8.61
C LEU A 126 8.38 10.24 -10.08
N ASN A 127 8.02 9.27 -10.93
CA ASN A 127 7.65 9.56 -12.32
C ASN A 127 6.38 10.41 -12.40
N GLU A 128 5.49 10.28 -11.41
CA GLU A 128 4.26 11.08 -11.29
C GLU A 128 4.45 12.34 -10.43
N LYS A 129 5.68 12.65 -10.01
CA LYS A 129 5.98 13.65 -8.97
C LYS A 129 5.20 13.38 -7.69
N GLY A 130 4.97 12.09 -7.39
CA GLY A 130 4.17 11.62 -6.28
C GLY A 130 4.89 11.74 -4.95
N SER A 131 4.13 12.06 -3.90
CA SER A 131 4.59 12.09 -2.51
C SER A 131 3.95 10.98 -1.66
N GLY A 132 3.43 9.96 -2.35
CA GLY A 132 2.88 8.76 -1.74
C GLY A 132 3.94 7.97 -1.00
N ARG A 133 3.52 7.24 0.03
CA ARG A 133 4.44 6.43 0.85
C ARG A 133 4.05 4.97 0.88
N LEU A 134 5.04 4.11 0.65
CA LEU A 134 4.96 2.67 0.90
C LEU A 134 5.65 2.38 2.23
N PHE A 135 4.99 1.61 3.09
CA PHE A 135 5.54 1.09 4.33
C PHE A 135 5.59 -0.43 4.21
N VAL A 136 6.80 -0.99 4.15
CA VAL A 136 7.02 -2.42 3.93
C VAL A 136 7.68 -3.00 5.16
N ASN A 137 7.09 -4.03 5.75
CA ASN A 137 7.69 -4.71 6.90
C ASN A 137 9.03 -5.36 6.52
N ALA A 138 10.09 -5.01 7.24
CA ALA A 138 11.45 -5.46 6.94
C ALA A 138 11.65 -6.95 7.22
N ASP A 139 11.06 -7.48 8.29
CA ASP A 139 11.24 -8.87 8.73
C ASP A 139 10.68 -9.87 7.71
N ALA A 140 9.55 -9.51 7.09
CA ALA A 140 8.93 -10.26 5.99
C ALA A 140 9.67 -10.10 4.64
N ASN A 141 10.55 -9.10 4.51
CA ASN A 141 11.16 -8.70 3.24
C ASN A 141 12.69 -8.59 3.32
N LYS A 142 13.34 -9.65 3.82
CA LYS A 142 14.81 -9.73 3.96
C LYS A 142 15.59 -9.48 2.67
N HIS A 143 14.99 -9.76 1.51
CA HIS A 143 15.61 -9.49 0.21
C HIS A 143 15.77 -7.97 -0.08
N LEU A 144 15.10 -7.11 0.67
CA LEU A 144 15.22 -5.65 0.61
C LEU A 144 16.25 -5.09 1.60
N SER A 145 16.98 -5.93 2.35
CA SER A 145 17.92 -5.46 3.39
C SER A 145 19.07 -4.62 2.84
N PHE A 146 19.33 -4.65 1.53
CA PHE A 146 20.36 -3.81 0.91
C PHE A 146 20.05 -2.31 1.06
N TYR A 147 18.78 -1.92 1.21
CA TYR A 147 18.42 -0.51 1.45
C TYR A 147 18.91 0.02 2.80
N GLU A 148 19.24 -0.86 3.75
CA GLU A 148 19.79 -0.47 5.06
C GLU A 148 21.15 0.23 4.91
N GLN A 149 21.92 -0.12 3.88
CA GLN A 149 23.22 0.48 3.59
C GLN A 149 23.09 1.95 3.15
N LEU A 150 21.95 2.33 2.55
CA LEU A 150 21.72 3.71 2.08
C LEU A 150 21.48 4.70 3.22
N ILE A 151 21.33 4.23 4.45
CA ILE A 151 21.16 5.08 5.64
C ILE A 151 22.51 5.63 6.11
N GLU A 152 23.60 4.90 5.86
CA GLU A 152 24.94 5.27 6.31
C GLU A 152 25.59 6.35 5.44
N GLU A 153 25.00 6.63 4.26
CA GLU A 153 25.51 7.61 3.28
C GLU A 153 24.86 9.01 3.38
N LEU A 154 23.96 9.22 4.34
CA LEU A 154 23.26 10.50 4.62
C LEU A 154 23.71 11.15 5.93
#